data_AF-A0A7J6SDS6-F1
#
_entry.id   AF-A0A7J6SDS6-F1
#
_cell.length_a   1.000
_cell.length_b   1.000
_cell.length_c   1.000
_cell.angle_alpha   90.00
_cell.angle_beta   90.00
_cell.angle_gamma   90.00
#
_symmetry.space_group_name_H-M   'P 1'
#
loop_
_entity.id
_entity.type
_entity.pdbx_description
1 polymer ?
#
loop_
_entity_poly.entity_id
_entity_poly.type
_entity_poly.pdbx_seq_one_letter_code
_entity_poly.pdbx_strand_id
1 'polypeptide(L)'
;YGWHFPELSKIVTDNYSYAKVVKLLGFRTNAKKLSEEAWADIMADEQIVADIKTAAEISMGVEITEEDLGHIQELADRVLELTEYRAALSDYLHHRMEAIAPNLTYMVGELV
;
A
#
# COMPACT_ATOMS: atom_id res chain seq x y z
N TYR A 1 5.23 11.18 -0.38
CA TYR A 1 3.77 11.47 -0.35
C TYR A 1 3.29 12.15 0.93
N GLY A 2 3.84 11.86 2.12
CA GLY A 2 3.42 12.52 3.37
C GLY A 2 3.55 14.04 3.44
N TRP A 3 4.38 14.68 2.61
CA TRP A 3 4.40 16.16 2.48
C TRP A 3 3.32 16.69 1.52
N HIS A 4 2.94 15.89 0.51
CA HIS A 4 1.91 16.23 -0.47
C HIS A 4 0.49 15.97 0.08
N PHE A 5 0.32 14.87 0.81
CA PHE A 5 -0.94 14.46 1.41
C PHE A 5 -0.68 13.82 2.79
N PRO A 6 -0.42 14.64 3.83
CA PRO A 6 -0.08 14.16 5.18
C PRO A 6 -1.21 13.41 5.87
N GLU A 7 -2.46 13.70 5.52
CA GLU A 7 -3.63 13.07 6.13
C GLU A 7 -3.78 11.60 5.71
N LEU A 8 -3.29 11.22 4.53
CA LEU A 8 -3.42 9.86 4.02
C LEU A 8 -2.79 8.81 4.94
N SER A 9 -1.67 9.12 5.59
CA SER A 9 -0.98 8.16 6.48
C SER A 9 -1.71 7.94 7.81
N LYS A 10 -2.63 8.83 8.17
CA LYS A 10 -3.50 8.65 9.35
C LYS A 10 -4.70 7.77 9.04
N ILE A 11 -5.16 7.81 7.79
CA ILE A 11 -6.33 7.06 7.31
C ILE A 11 -5.92 5.63 6.93
N VAL A 12 -4.85 5.49 6.16
CA VAL A 12 -4.33 4.19 5.70
C VAL A 12 -3.08 3.84 6.51
N THR A 13 -3.23 2.91 7.45
CA THR A 13 -2.16 2.48 8.36
C THR A 13 -1.27 1.39 7.76
N ASP A 14 -1.79 0.58 6.85
CA ASP A 14 -1.02 -0.49 6.19
C ASP A 14 -0.17 0.07 5.04
N ASN A 15 1.12 -0.25 5.06
CA ASN A 15 2.08 0.28 4.09
C ASN A 15 1.85 -0.25 2.67
N TYR A 16 1.40 -1.50 2.54
CA TYR A 16 1.13 -2.10 1.23
C TYR A 16 -0.08 -1.43 0.57
N SER A 17 -1.17 -1.30 1.32
CA SER A 17 -2.37 -0.58 0.90
C SER A 17 -2.08 0.90 0.63
N TYR A 18 -1.27 1.55 1.47
CA TYR A 18 -0.83 2.94 1.27
C TYR A 18 -0.11 3.12 -0.07
N ALA A 19 0.85 2.24 -0.40
CA ALA A 19 1.58 2.30 -1.67
C ALA A 19 0.65 2.13 -2.88
N LYS A 20 -0.33 1.22 -2.81
CA LYS A 20 -1.35 1.06 -3.86
C LYS A 20 -2.18 2.33 -4.05
N VAL A 21 -2.64 2.95 -2.95
CA VAL A 21 -3.41 4.19 -3.02
C VAL A 21 -2.58 5.32 -3.61
N VAL A 22 -1.31 5.48 -3.23
CA VAL A 22 -0.43 6.50 -3.80
C VAL A 22 -0.28 6.33 -5.31
N LYS A 23 -0.12 5.09 -5.78
CA LYS A 23 -0.03 4.77 -7.21
C LYS A 23 -1.30 5.17 -7.96
N LEU A 24 -2.46 4.81 -7.42
CA LEU A 24 -3.78 5.06 -8.00
C LEU A 24 -4.15 6.55 -8.01
N LEU A 25 -3.95 7.24 -6.88
CA LEU A 25 -4.39 8.61 -6.69
C LEU A 25 -3.55 9.57 -7.55
N GLY A 26 -2.23 9.39 -7.59
CA GLY A 26 -1.33 10.36 -8.20
C GLY A 26 -1.41 11.69 -7.45
N PHE A 27 -1.97 12.72 -8.07
CA PHE A 27 -2.25 14.00 -7.40
C PHE A 27 -3.50 13.92 -6.52
N ARG A 28 -3.49 14.63 -5.37
CA ARG A 28 -4.67 14.73 -4.48
C ARG A 28 -5.97 15.15 -5.17
N THR A 29 -5.87 15.97 -6.22
CA THR A 29 -7.03 16.47 -7.00
C THR A 29 -7.74 15.38 -7.79
N ASN A 30 -7.07 14.27 -8.06
CA ASN A 30 -7.65 13.13 -8.77
C ASN A 30 -8.52 12.24 -7.87
N ALA A 31 -8.47 12.41 -6.54
CA ALA A 31 -9.29 11.65 -5.60
C ALA A 31 -10.80 11.70 -5.94
N LYS A 32 -11.27 12.85 -6.45
CA LYS A 32 -12.67 13.04 -6.90
C LYS A 32 -12.97 12.49 -8.29
N LYS A 33 -11.96 12.44 -9.17
CA LYS A 33 -12.13 12.07 -10.58
C LYS A 33 -12.14 10.56 -10.77
N LEU A 34 -11.61 9.83 -9.79
CA LEU A 34 -11.54 8.38 -9.85
C LEU A 34 -12.91 7.73 -9.73
N SER A 35 -13.17 6.71 -10.55
CA SER A 35 -14.37 5.88 -10.48
C SER A 35 -14.38 5.05 -9.20
N GLU A 36 -15.58 4.70 -8.71
CA GLU A 36 -15.74 3.81 -7.55
C GLU A 36 -15.19 2.40 -7.82
N GLU A 37 -15.24 1.95 -9.07
CA GLU A 37 -14.64 0.69 -9.51
C GLU A 37 -13.13 0.66 -9.29
N ALA A 38 -12.42 1.74 -9.61
CA ALA A 38 -10.97 1.83 -9.44
C ALA A 38 -10.56 1.85 -7.95
N TRP A 39 -11.46 2.32 -7.08
CA TRP A 39 -11.27 2.26 -5.64
C TRP A 39 -11.52 0.86 -5.08
N ALA A 40 -12.56 0.17 -5.58
CA ALA A 40 -12.91 -1.18 -5.15
C ALA A 40 -11.78 -2.20 -5.40
N ASP A 41 -10.97 -2.01 -6.44
CA ASP A 41 -9.82 -2.86 -6.76
C ASP A 41 -8.69 -2.77 -5.70
N ILE A 42 -8.60 -1.67 -4.95
CA ILE A 42 -7.51 -1.40 -4.01
C ILE A 42 -7.97 -1.46 -2.57
N MET A 43 -9.18 -0.95 -2.29
CA MET A 43 -9.76 -0.87 -0.97
C MET A 43 -11.18 -1.40 -0.99
N ALA A 44 -11.43 -2.46 -0.23
CA ALA A 44 -12.77 -3.01 -0.04
C ALA A 44 -13.64 -2.17 0.91
N ASP A 45 -13.02 -1.34 1.76
CA ASP A 45 -13.72 -0.53 2.73
C ASP A 45 -14.10 0.83 2.15
N GLU A 46 -15.37 0.96 1.75
CA GLU A 46 -15.94 2.19 1.19
C GLU A 46 -15.86 3.38 2.15
N GLN A 47 -15.85 3.13 3.47
CA GLN A 47 -15.81 4.20 4.46
C GLN A 47 -14.43 4.87 4.47
N ILE A 48 -13.37 4.07 4.36
CA ILE A 48 -12.00 4.59 4.23
C ILE A 48 -11.85 5.39 2.92
N VAL A 49 -12.45 4.94 1.83
CA VAL A 49 -12.43 5.66 0.54
C VAL A 49 -13.13 7.02 0.65
N ALA A 50 -14.27 7.09 1.34
CA ALA A 50 -14.96 8.34 1.60
C ALA A 50 -14.12 9.30 2.47
N ASP A 51 -13.43 8.78 3.48
CA ASP A 51 -12.53 9.54 4.33
C ASP A 51 -11.33 10.09 3.54
N ILE A 52 -10.76 9.31 2.60
CA ILE A 52 -9.68 9.79 1.73
C ILE A 52 -10.18 10.92 0.82
N LYS A 53 -11.37 10.77 0.22
CA LYS A 53 -11.95 11.80 -0.67
C LYS A 53 -12.21 13.11 0.08
N THR A 54 -12.76 13.04 1.29
CA THR A 54 -13.00 14.23 2.12
C THR A 54 -11.69 14.84 2.63
N ALA A 55 -10.72 14.02 3.03
CA ALA A 55 -9.40 14.50 3.42
C ALA A 55 -8.65 15.16 2.26
N ALA A 56 -8.82 14.69 1.03
CA ALA A 56 -8.20 15.29 -0.15
C ALA A 56 -8.73 16.71 -0.44
N GLU A 57 -9.97 17.02 -0.05
CA GLU A 57 -10.55 18.37 -0.18
C GLU A 57 -9.99 19.37 0.84
N ILE A 58 -9.72 18.89 2.07
CA ILE A 58 -9.33 19.72 3.20
C ILE A 58 -7.80 19.67 3.41
N SER A 59 -7.08 18.87 2.61
CA SER A 59 -5.66 18.59 2.81
C SER A 59 -4.81 19.87 2.86
N MET A 60 -4.00 19.96 3.90
CA MET A 60 -3.03 21.06 4.07
C MET A 60 -1.66 20.76 3.46
N GLY A 61 -1.56 19.69 2.65
CA GLY A 61 -0.32 19.32 2.00
C GLY A 61 0.15 20.32 0.93
N VAL A 62 1.40 20.16 0.52
CA VAL A 62 2.06 21.04 -0.45
C VAL A 62 1.89 20.49 -1.87
N GLU A 63 1.77 21.37 -2.86
CA GLU A 63 1.78 20.98 -4.26
C GLU A 63 3.17 20.47 -4.65
N ILE A 64 3.20 19.41 -5.45
CA ILE A 64 4.42 18.77 -5.95
C ILE A 64 4.45 18.86 -7.46
N THR A 65 5.63 18.73 -8.04
CA THR A 65 5.79 18.71 -9.49
C THR A 65 5.41 17.34 -10.08
N GLU A 66 5.17 17.28 -11.39
CA GLU A 66 4.95 16.02 -12.10
C GLU A 66 6.17 15.10 -12.03
N GLU A 67 7.38 15.67 -12.04
CA GLU A 67 8.63 14.92 -11.90
C GLU A 67 8.73 14.26 -10.52
N ASP A 68 8.44 15.02 -9.46
CA ASP A 68 8.39 14.49 -8.09
C ASP A 68 7.33 13.38 -7.96
N LEU A 69 6.16 13.57 -8.58
CA LEU A 69 5.09 12.58 -8.56
C LEU A 69 5.52 11.30 -9.28
N GLY A 70 6.18 11.41 -10.44
CA GLY A 70 6.72 10.27 -11.17
C GLY A 70 7.69 9.45 -10.31
N HIS A 71 8.64 10.12 -9.66
CA HIS A 71 9.59 9.46 -8.76
C HIS A 71 8.88 8.79 -7.55
N ILE A 72 7.86 9.44 -7.00
CA ILE A 72 7.07 8.86 -5.90
C ILE A 72 6.32 7.61 -6.36
N GLN A 73 5.73 7.62 -7.55
CA GLN A 73 5.00 6.47 -8.09
C GLN A 73 5.95 5.31 -8.40
N GLU A 74 7.12 5.56 -8.98
CA GLU A 74 8.15 4.54 -9.20
C GLU A 74 8.61 3.90 -7.88
N LEU A 75 8.80 4.71 -6.84
CA LEU A 75 9.16 4.22 -5.52
C LEU A 75 8.03 3.38 -4.89
N ALA A 76 6.78 3.81 -5.06
CA ALA A 76 5.62 3.04 -4.61
C ALA A 76 5.56 1.66 -5.30
N ASP A 77 5.80 1.61 -6.62
CA ASP A 77 5.88 0.36 -7.37
C ASP A 77 6.97 -0.57 -6.84
N ARG A 78 8.15 -0.01 -6.56
CA ARG A 78 9.26 -0.79 -5.99
C ARG A 78 8.93 -1.36 -4.62
N VAL A 79 8.21 -0.60 -3.79
CA VAL A 79 7.76 -1.07 -2.47
C VAL A 79 6.74 -2.21 -2.61
N LEU A 80 5.80 -2.11 -3.56
CA LEU A 80 4.83 -3.17 -3.82
C LEU A 80 5.52 -4.46 -4.27
N GLU A 81 6.42 -4.37 -5.25
CA GLU A 81 7.20 -5.53 -5.72
C GLU A 81 8.01 -6.18 -4.60
N LEU A 82 8.68 -5.38 -3.75
CA LEU A 82 9.45 -5.92 -2.62
C LEU A 82 8.56 -6.58 -1.57
N THR A 83 7.36 -6.06 -1.36
CA THR A 83 6.40 -6.63 -0.40
C THR A 83 5.87 -7.97 -0.90
N GLU A 84 5.54 -8.06 -2.19
CA GLU A 84 5.11 -9.30 -2.85
C GLU A 84 6.23 -10.33 -2.90
N TYR A 85 7.45 -9.90 -3.21
CA TYR A 85 8.63 -10.76 -3.17
C TYR A 85 8.89 -11.31 -1.77
N ARG A 86 8.71 -10.47 -0.72
CA ARG A 86 8.82 -10.92 0.67
C ARG A 86 7.79 -12.00 1.01
N ALA A 87 6.54 -11.83 0.56
CA ALA A 87 5.49 -12.82 0.77
C ALA A 87 5.83 -14.14 0.06
N ALA A 88 6.20 -14.07 -1.22
CA ALA A 88 6.60 -15.25 -2.00
C ALA A 88 7.80 -15.99 -1.38
N LEU A 89 8.79 -15.26 -0.87
CA LEU A 89 9.93 -15.86 -0.19
C LEU A 89 9.53 -16.51 1.15
N SER A 90 8.63 -15.87 1.91
CA SER A 90 8.09 -16.44 3.14
C SER A 90 7.36 -17.76 2.86
N ASP A 91 6.51 -17.80 1.83
CA ASP A 91 5.80 -19.01 1.42
C ASP A 91 6.76 -20.08 0.93
N TYR A 92 7.80 -19.71 0.18
CA TYR A 92 8.82 -20.65 -0.26
C TYR A 92 9.57 -21.28 0.92
N LEU A 93 9.95 -20.48 1.92
CA LEU A 93 10.62 -20.96 3.13
C LEU A 93 9.70 -21.87 3.96
N HIS A 94 8.42 -21.52 4.08
CA HIS A 94 7.38 -22.34 4.73
C HIS A 94 7.35 -23.75 4.13
N HIS A 95 7.07 -23.87 2.82
CA HIS A 95 7.03 -25.17 2.14
C HIS A 95 8.35 -25.94 2.23
N ARG A 96 9.49 -25.24 2.23
CA ARG A 96 10.81 -25.88 2.33
C ARG A 96 11.10 -26.39 3.74
N MET A 97 10.66 -25.68 4.78
CA MET A 97 10.88 -26.06 6.17
C MET A 97 9.97 -27.23 6.56
N GLU A 98 8.72 -27.23 6.11
CA GLU A 98 7.78 -28.36 6.27
C GLU A 98 8.36 -29.65 5.65
N ALA A 99 8.97 -29.55 4.46
CA ALA A 99 9.57 -30.69 3.79
C ALA A 99 10.86 -31.23 4.46
N ILE A 100 11.63 -30.38 5.14
CA ILE A 100 12.95 -30.73 5.70
C ILE A 100 12.88 -31.10 7.18
N ALA A 101 12.10 -30.37 7.98
CA ALA A 101 12.09 -30.52 9.43
C ALA A 101 10.67 -30.34 10.03
N PRO A 102 9.70 -31.21 9.68
CA PRO A 102 8.30 -31.06 10.07
C PRO A 102 8.10 -31.07 11.60
N ASN A 103 8.92 -31.83 12.32
CA ASN A 103 8.85 -31.91 13.78
C ASN A 103 9.31 -30.61 14.45
N LEU A 104 10.31 -29.92 13.88
CA LEU A 104 10.82 -28.66 14.42
C LEU A 104 9.84 -27.52 14.15
N THR A 105 9.29 -27.47 12.92
CA THR A 105 8.19 -26.58 12.54
C THR A 105 7.01 -26.69 13.50
N TYR A 106 6.58 -27.91 13.82
CA TYR A 106 5.44 -28.13 14.73
C TYR A 106 5.72 -27.66 16.17
N MET A 107 6.97 -27.76 16.63
CA MET A 107 7.34 -27.45 18.02
C MET A 107 7.64 -25.97 18.28
N VAL A 108 8.19 -25.24 17.32
CA VAL A 108 8.69 -23.86 17.51
C VAL A 108 7.95 -22.84 16.65
N GLY A 109 7.22 -23.28 15.63
CA GLY A 109 6.67 -22.44 14.58
C GLY A 109 7.73 -22.09 13.52
N GLU A 110 7.29 -21.85 12.29
CA GLU A 110 8.18 -21.51 11.16
C GLU A 110 8.75 -20.11 11.18
N LEU A 111 8.16 -19.22 11.99
CA LEU A 111 8.47 -17.80 12.06
C LEU A 111 8.93 -17.46 13.48
N VAL A 112 10.16 -17.84 13.79
CA VAL A 112 10.99 -17.16 14.80
C VAL A 112 12.10 -16.43 14.08
#